data_AF-A0A7C4WZH4-F1
#
_entry.id   AF-A0A7C4WZH4-F1
#
_cell.length_a   1.000
_cell.length_b   1.000
_cell.length_c   1.000
_cell.angle_alpha   90.00
_cell.angle_beta   90.00
_cell.angle_gamma   90.00
#
_symmetry.space_group_name_H-M   'P 1'
#
loop_
_entity.id
_entity.type
_entity.pdbx_description
1 polymer ?
#
loop_
_entity_poly.entity_id
_entity_poly.type
_entity_poly.pdbx_seq_one_letter_code
_entity_poly.pdbx_strand_id
1 'polypeptide(L)'
;MTMHFLTGLLFFFTSVILQAGVSGLDKSGHLQAIERPNDNGFFCAALENGVQLHVNGIVKNVIFYGPSTVRVNENLGRNYWQHPSIVVVSKPAAVPFKVQETAEYVAILSEKLQIRADKKTGALMFMDAGGRLLTRERAENHATIKQVDISGAPTYEVSHTFALKPDEGWYGLGYIDSAPTQINRRGQELLLIQTNMGIVIPMIVSSERYGIMWDIYSIMRFKDDAAGATLWAESAPGGVDYYFFAGNTMDEVIAGYRTLTGSAPMYPKQALGLFMSKERYPTQDRIVEVAKTFRKEQFPLDYIVQDWQYWGSDKDGTWSGMIWNPDRYPDPEGMIKTIHDLNMKLMISIWPSVGNDTPLAHELDQYNLRFEPLHWISRKARIYDAFSEKGREIYFKHINAGLLSKGVDALWMDGTEVEVGTACWNPNEVARDIKRLGNNAMGDFSRYLNPYTLMT
;
A
#
# COMPACT_ATOMS: atom_id res chain seq x y z
N MET A 1 60.01 42.67 -8.93
CA MET A 1 58.85 42.30 -9.78
C MET A 1 58.61 40.82 -9.57
N THR A 2 57.58 40.50 -8.80
CA THR A 2 57.35 39.22 -8.11
C THR A 2 56.74 38.18 -9.04
N MET A 3 57.34 36.98 -9.11
CA MET A 3 56.74 35.80 -9.74
C MET A 3 55.60 35.26 -8.86
N HIS A 4 54.45 34.95 -9.45
CA HIS A 4 53.39 34.17 -8.82
C HIS A 4 53.36 32.77 -9.43
N PHE A 5 53.57 31.77 -8.58
CA PHE A 5 53.27 30.37 -8.85
C PHE A 5 51.77 30.14 -8.63
N LEU A 6 51.05 29.68 -9.67
CA LEU A 6 49.73 29.06 -9.51
C LEU A 6 49.94 27.55 -9.33
N THR A 7 49.65 27.05 -8.14
CA THR A 7 49.50 25.62 -7.84
C THR A 7 48.14 25.14 -8.36
N GLY A 8 48.15 24.34 -9.44
CA GLY A 8 46.98 23.65 -9.94
C GLY A 8 46.62 22.45 -9.05
N LEU A 9 45.41 22.45 -8.49
CA LEU A 9 44.84 21.31 -7.79
C LEU A 9 44.37 20.26 -8.83
N LEU A 10 45.04 19.11 -8.88
CA LEU A 10 44.61 17.98 -9.72
C LEU A 10 43.39 17.30 -9.08
N PHE A 11 42.22 17.41 -9.72
CA PHE A 11 41.09 16.52 -9.45
C PHE A 11 41.33 15.21 -10.19
N PHE A 12 41.44 14.10 -9.46
CA PHE A 12 41.45 12.77 -10.05
C PHE A 12 40.04 12.42 -10.54
N PHE A 13 39.89 12.29 -11.85
CA PHE A 13 38.68 11.76 -12.49
C PHE A 13 38.86 10.26 -12.71
N THR A 14 38.17 9.43 -11.94
CA THR A 14 37.97 8.01 -12.27
C THR A 14 36.63 7.87 -12.99
N SER A 15 36.66 7.90 -14.33
CA SER A 15 35.54 7.45 -15.15
C SER A 15 35.52 5.93 -15.16
N VAL A 16 34.67 5.31 -14.34
CA VAL A 16 34.42 3.87 -14.40
C VAL A 16 33.47 3.60 -15.57
N ILE A 17 33.93 2.86 -16.56
CA ILE A 17 33.10 2.29 -17.64
C ILE A 17 32.37 1.09 -17.04
N LEU A 18 31.03 1.14 -16.96
CA LEU A 18 30.20 0.11 -16.36
C LEU A 18 30.31 -1.21 -17.14
N GLN A 19 30.92 -2.22 -16.51
CA GLN A 19 30.59 -3.63 -16.74
C GLN A 19 29.11 -3.83 -16.40
N ALA A 20 28.37 -4.72 -17.10
CA ALA A 20 26.95 -4.98 -16.80
C ALA A 20 26.78 -5.25 -15.30
N GLY A 21 26.23 -4.27 -14.58
CA GLY A 21 26.34 -4.19 -13.13
C GLY A 21 25.45 -5.21 -12.43
N VAL A 22 25.84 -5.62 -11.22
CA VAL A 22 24.94 -6.32 -10.31
C VAL A 22 23.73 -5.42 -10.00
N SER A 23 22.53 -6.01 -9.93
CA SER A 23 21.29 -5.26 -9.70
C SER A 23 21.18 -4.73 -8.27
N GLY A 24 21.83 -5.38 -7.30
CA GLY A 24 21.61 -5.18 -5.87
C GLY A 24 20.23 -5.66 -5.39
N LEU A 25 19.50 -6.41 -6.23
CA LEU A 25 18.17 -6.93 -5.96
C LEU A 25 18.09 -8.43 -6.32
N ASP A 26 17.39 -9.21 -5.51
CA ASP A 26 17.07 -10.59 -5.83
C ASP A 26 15.96 -10.72 -6.89
N LYS A 27 15.58 -11.95 -7.23
CA LYS A 27 14.53 -12.24 -8.23
C LYS A 27 13.14 -11.71 -7.88
N SER A 28 12.87 -11.44 -6.61
CA SER A 28 11.61 -10.90 -6.10
C SER A 28 11.66 -9.38 -5.95
N GLY A 29 12.80 -8.75 -6.29
CA GLY A 29 13.02 -7.32 -6.17
C GLY A 29 13.37 -6.88 -4.75
N HIS A 30 13.85 -7.77 -3.89
CA HIS A 30 14.31 -7.43 -2.54
C HIS A 30 15.79 -7.09 -2.52
N LEU A 31 16.23 -6.22 -1.61
CA LEU A 31 17.66 -5.90 -1.48
C LEU A 31 18.49 -7.16 -1.26
N GLN A 32 19.52 -7.27 -2.10
CA GLN A 32 20.55 -8.27 -2.00
C GLN A 32 21.89 -7.56 -1.77
N ALA A 33 22.51 -7.83 -0.62
CA ALA A 33 23.83 -7.30 -0.31
C ALA A 33 24.85 -7.84 -1.32
N ILE A 34 25.64 -6.94 -1.91
CA ILE A 34 26.75 -7.31 -2.77
C ILE A 34 28.00 -7.57 -1.91
N GLU A 35 28.94 -8.33 -2.46
CA GLU A 35 30.20 -8.60 -1.79
C GLU A 35 31.01 -7.29 -1.62
N ARG A 36 31.56 -7.10 -0.40
CA ARG A 36 32.38 -5.93 -0.08
C ARG A 36 33.83 -6.38 0.21
N PRO A 37 34.83 -5.51 -0.05
CA PRO A 37 36.19 -5.73 0.45
C PRO A 37 36.19 -5.84 1.99
N ASN A 38 37.20 -6.51 2.57
CA ASN A 38 37.32 -6.82 4.01
C ASN A 38 37.42 -5.62 4.98
N ASP A 39 37.06 -4.41 4.55
CA ASP A 39 37.02 -3.21 5.40
C ASP A 39 35.62 -3.03 6.03
N ASN A 40 35.60 -2.61 7.30
CA ASN A 40 34.39 -2.27 8.05
C ASN A 40 33.98 -0.80 7.89
N GLY A 41 34.76 0.00 7.16
CA GLY A 41 34.43 1.39 6.83
C GLY A 41 33.27 1.55 5.84
N PHE A 42 33.00 2.80 5.48
CA PHE A 42 32.04 3.12 4.43
C PHE A 42 32.45 2.50 3.10
N PHE A 43 31.49 1.88 2.42
CA PHE A 43 31.68 1.35 1.08
C PHE A 43 30.50 1.75 0.19
N CYS A 44 30.79 2.14 -1.05
CA CYS A 44 29.80 2.48 -2.07
C CYS A 44 30.15 1.75 -3.35
N ALA A 45 29.17 1.10 -3.97
CA ALA A 45 29.30 0.46 -5.27
C ALA A 45 28.19 0.89 -6.21
N ALA A 46 28.55 1.08 -7.49
CA ALA A 46 27.58 1.26 -8.55
C ALA A 46 26.83 -0.07 -8.80
N LEU A 47 25.52 0.04 -8.94
CA LEU A 47 24.61 -1.02 -9.39
C LEU A 47 24.15 -0.70 -10.81
N GLU A 48 23.45 -1.65 -11.44
CA GLU A 48 22.84 -1.46 -12.76
C GLU A 48 21.96 -0.19 -12.83
N ASN A 49 21.11 0.02 -11.81
CA ASN A 49 20.11 1.10 -11.80
C ASN A 49 20.28 2.04 -10.59
N GLY A 50 21.46 2.11 -9.98
CA GLY A 50 21.66 2.91 -8.77
C GLY A 50 22.98 2.63 -8.04
N VAL A 51 22.97 2.73 -6.70
CA VAL A 51 24.13 2.40 -5.87
C VAL A 51 23.73 1.58 -4.63
N GLN A 52 24.67 0.80 -4.11
CA GLN A 52 24.59 0.19 -2.79
C GLN A 52 25.66 0.77 -1.87
N LEU A 53 25.26 1.13 -0.66
CA LEU A 53 26.09 1.67 0.40
C LEU A 53 26.16 0.66 1.54
N HIS A 54 27.32 0.54 2.16
CA HIS A 54 27.51 -0.18 3.41
C HIS A 54 28.12 0.79 4.42
N VAL A 55 27.44 0.98 5.55
CA VAL A 55 27.86 1.93 6.59
C VAL A 55 27.33 1.49 7.94
N ASN A 56 28.20 1.39 8.95
CA ASN A 56 27.85 0.99 10.32
C ASN A 56 27.03 -0.31 10.42
N GLY A 57 27.30 -1.29 9.55
CA GLY A 57 26.57 -2.57 9.50
C GLY A 57 25.22 -2.51 8.78
N ILE A 58 24.81 -1.35 8.26
CA ILE A 58 23.63 -1.18 7.41
C ILE A 58 24.03 -1.34 5.95
N VAL A 59 23.20 -2.07 5.20
CA VAL A 59 23.24 -2.11 3.73
C VAL A 59 22.09 -1.25 3.21
N LYS A 60 22.40 -0.22 2.42
CA LYS A 60 21.44 0.73 1.85
C LYS A 60 21.49 0.71 0.32
N ASN A 61 20.39 0.40 -0.34
CA ASN A 61 20.21 0.61 -1.77
C ASN A 61 19.59 1.98 -2.06
N VAL A 62 20.05 2.64 -3.12
CA VAL A 62 19.41 3.79 -3.75
C VAL A 62 19.26 3.47 -5.23
N ILE A 63 18.06 3.08 -5.67
CA ILE A 63 17.79 2.54 -7.01
C ILE A 63 16.73 3.36 -7.74
N PHE A 64 17.00 3.76 -8.97
CA PHE A 64 16.06 4.50 -9.81
C PHE A 64 14.93 3.59 -10.30
N TYR A 65 13.69 4.07 -10.16
CA TYR A 65 12.47 3.53 -10.76
C TYR A 65 11.88 4.49 -11.80
N GLY A 66 12.53 5.64 -12.01
CA GLY A 66 12.23 6.63 -13.04
C GLY A 66 13.13 7.85 -12.88
N PRO A 67 13.11 8.81 -13.82
CA PRO A 67 13.97 10.00 -13.78
C PRO A 67 13.87 10.78 -12.45
N SER A 68 12.66 10.84 -11.89
CA SER A 68 12.35 11.55 -10.63
C SER A 68 11.85 10.61 -9.53
N THR A 69 12.07 9.29 -9.65
CA THR A 69 11.56 8.29 -8.71
C THR A 69 12.68 7.34 -8.29
N VAL A 70 12.90 7.23 -6.99
CA VAL A 70 13.99 6.45 -6.41
C VAL A 70 13.48 5.62 -5.25
N ARG A 71 13.81 4.33 -5.24
CA ARG A 71 13.62 3.46 -4.08
C ARG A 71 14.84 3.55 -3.18
N VAL A 72 14.61 3.68 -1.89
CA VAL A 72 15.62 3.56 -0.85
C VAL A 72 15.23 2.40 0.05
N ASN A 73 16.13 1.43 0.18
CA ASN A 73 15.94 0.30 1.09
C ASN A 73 17.17 0.12 1.98
N GLU A 74 16.96 -0.07 3.28
CA GLU A 74 18.00 -0.22 4.30
C GLU A 74 17.70 -1.41 5.22
N ASN A 75 18.66 -2.32 5.40
CA ASN A 75 18.58 -3.42 6.35
C ASN A 75 19.96 -3.88 6.85
N LEU A 76 20.00 -4.96 7.64
CA LEU A 76 21.23 -5.54 8.21
C LEU A 76 21.92 -6.55 7.27
N GLY A 77 21.71 -6.44 5.95
CA GLY A 77 22.25 -7.35 4.94
C GLY A 77 21.44 -8.65 4.76
N ARG A 78 20.25 -8.75 5.37
CA ARG A 78 19.32 -9.87 5.17
C ARG A 78 17.92 -9.35 4.88
N ASN A 79 17.19 -10.12 4.07
CA ASN A 79 15.80 -9.86 3.76
C ASN A 79 14.96 -11.09 4.15
N TYR A 80 13.76 -10.85 4.68
CA TYR A 80 12.84 -11.89 5.15
C TYR A 80 11.51 -11.94 4.37
N TRP A 81 11.34 -11.11 3.34
CA TRP A 81 10.23 -11.25 2.40
C TRP A 81 10.39 -12.53 1.57
N GLN A 82 9.26 -13.11 1.19
CA GLN A 82 9.19 -14.30 0.32
C GLN A 82 8.44 -14.02 -0.98
N HIS A 83 7.76 -12.88 -1.05
CA HIS A 83 6.92 -12.46 -2.18
C HIS A 83 7.30 -11.03 -2.58
N PRO A 84 7.17 -10.67 -3.86
CA PRO A 84 7.31 -9.29 -4.32
C PRO A 84 6.36 -8.33 -3.59
N SER A 85 6.61 -7.03 -3.75
CA SER A 85 5.71 -5.97 -3.30
C SER A 85 4.28 -6.20 -3.80
N ILE A 86 3.29 -5.98 -2.95
CA ILE A 86 1.86 -6.05 -3.26
C ILE A 86 1.42 -4.82 -4.08
N VAL A 87 2.07 -3.67 -3.87
CA VAL A 87 1.63 -2.38 -4.42
C VAL A 87 2.52 -1.84 -5.52
N VAL A 88 3.77 -2.29 -5.65
CA VAL A 88 4.69 -1.80 -6.68
C VAL A 88 4.67 -2.72 -7.90
N VAL A 89 4.14 -2.20 -9.01
CA VAL A 89 4.04 -2.94 -10.29
C VAL A 89 5.15 -2.58 -11.28
N SER A 90 5.82 -1.46 -11.05
CA SER A 90 6.97 -1.01 -11.85
C SER A 90 8.27 -1.76 -11.52
N LYS A 91 9.20 -1.77 -12.47
CA LYS A 91 10.56 -2.33 -12.32
C LYS A 91 11.59 -1.20 -12.21
N PRO A 92 12.81 -1.47 -11.71
CA PRO A 92 13.91 -0.51 -11.79
C PRO A 92 14.10 0.03 -13.22
N ALA A 93 14.40 1.31 -13.33
CA ALA A 93 14.51 2.02 -14.60
C ALA A 93 15.96 2.39 -14.89
N ALA A 94 16.37 2.20 -16.14
CA ALA A 94 17.68 2.61 -16.65
C ALA A 94 17.75 4.14 -16.77
N VAL A 95 18.12 4.80 -15.67
CA VAL A 95 18.34 6.25 -15.62
C VAL A 95 19.84 6.53 -15.67
N PRO A 96 20.34 7.36 -16.60
CA PRO A 96 21.73 7.77 -16.57
C PRO A 96 22.06 8.59 -15.31
N PHE A 97 23.09 8.19 -14.57
CA PHE A 97 23.60 8.93 -13.42
C PHE A 97 25.13 8.88 -13.34
N LYS A 98 25.70 9.80 -12.56
CA LYS A 98 27.12 9.82 -12.19
C LYS A 98 27.25 9.68 -10.69
N VAL A 99 28.31 9.00 -10.25
CA VAL A 99 28.70 8.96 -8.84
C VAL A 99 29.93 9.83 -8.66
N GLN A 100 29.88 10.74 -7.70
CA GLN A 100 31.00 11.57 -7.29
C GLN A 100 31.24 11.40 -5.81
N GLU A 101 32.49 11.28 -5.41
CA GLU A 101 32.85 11.04 -4.01
C GLU A 101 33.70 12.19 -3.47
N THR A 102 33.42 12.56 -2.23
CA THR A 102 34.21 13.50 -1.44
C THR A 102 34.69 12.83 -0.16
N ALA A 103 35.42 13.55 0.68
CA ALA A 103 35.79 13.06 2.01
C ALA A 103 34.56 12.81 2.91
N GLU A 104 33.46 13.54 2.69
CA GLU A 104 32.30 13.57 3.60
C GLU A 104 31.09 12.79 3.06
N TYR A 105 30.84 12.84 1.76
CA TYR A 105 29.66 12.25 1.15
C TYR A 105 29.94 11.64 -0.23
N VAL A 106 29.05 10.74 -0.66
CA VAL A 106 28.89 10.31 -2.04
C VAL A 106 27.68 11.00 -2.66
N ALA A 107 27.83 11.60 -3.83
CA ALA A 107 26.76 12.20 -4.61
C ALA A 107 26.39 11.31 -5.82
N ILE A 108 25.10 11.06 -5.98
CA ILE A 108 24.46 10.38 -7.10
C ILE A 108 23.73 11.46 -7.91
N LEU A 109 24.18 11.71 -9.13
CA LEU A 109 23.75 12.84 -9.95
C LEU A 109 23.08 12.32 -11.23
N SER A 110 21.76 12.51 -11.35
CA SER A 110 21.01 12.26 -12.59
C SER A 110 20.59 13.59 -13.23
N GLU A 111 19.87 13.52 -14.36
CA GLU A 111 19.33 14.73 -15.00
C GLU A 111 18.33 15.49 -14.11
N LYS A 112 17.54 14.79 -13.30
CA LYS A 112 16.44 15.39 -12.50
C LYS A 112 16.74 15.48 -11.01
N LEU A 113 17.65 14.65 -10.50
CA LEU A 113 17.89 14.51 -9.07
C LEU A 113 19.37 14.57 -8.73
N GLN A 114 19.67 15.17 -7.59
CA GLN A 114 20.94 15.03 -6.91
C GLN A 114 20.68 14.43 -5.52
N ILE A 115 21.30 13.28 -5.25
CA ILE A 115 21.17 12.58 -3.96
C ILE A 115 22.54 12.52 -3.31
N ARG A 116 22.68 12.98 -2.07
CA ARG A 116 23.92 12.85 -1.30
C ARG A 116 23.74 11.86 -0.17
N ALA A 117 24.68 10.94 -0.02
CA ALA A 117 24.76 10.02 1.10
C ALA A 117 25.97 10.37 1.96
N ASP A 118 25.72 10.67 3.23
CA ASP A 118 26.78 10.92 4.21
C ASP A 118 27.59 9.64 4.46
N LYS A 119 28.93 9.73 4.43
CA LYS A 119 29.81 8.57 4.58
C LYS A 119 29.90 8.05 6.02
N LYS A 120 29.57 8.87 7.01
CA LYS A 120 29.62 8.48 8.44
C LYS A 120 28.32 7.85 8.88
N THR A 121 27.18 8.37 8.43
CA THR A 121 25.86 7.95 8.93
C THR A 121 25.03 7.20 7.90
N GLY A 122 25.30 7.40 6.61
CA GLY A 122 24.46 6.89 5.52
C GLY A 122 23.23 7.74 5.23
N ALA A 123 22.99 8.81 6.00
CA ALA A 123 21.81 9.64 5.83
C ALA A 123 21.77 10.29 4.43
N LEU A 124 20.59 10.28 3.81
CA LEU A 124 20.36 10.81 2.47
C LEU A 124 19.82 12.25 2.48
N MET A 125 20.29 13.04 1.53
CA MET A 125 19.76 14.35 1.18
C MET A 125 19.32 14.35 -0.28
N PHE A 126 18.07 14.75 -0.53
CA PHE A 126 17.46 14.79 -1.86
C PHE A 126 17.33 16.24 -2.33
N MET A 127 17.85 16.52 -3.51
CA MET A 127 17.76 17.82 -4.17
C MET A 127 17.28 17.65 -5.60
N ASP A 128 16.66 18.71 -6.14
CA ASP A 128 16.39 18.78 -7.57
C ASP A 128 17.68 18.98 -8.40
N ALA A 129 17.55 18.94 -9.72
CA ALA A 129 18.66 19.14 -10.65
C ALA A 129 19.42 20.47 -10.43
N GLY A 130 18.74 21.50 -9.93
CA GLY A 130 19.33 22.81 -9.62
C GLY A 130 20.03 22.88 -8.26
N GLY A 131 20.00 21.80 -7.48
CA GLY A 131 20.62 21.73 -6.15
C GLY A 131 19.74 22.31 -5.04
N ARG A 132 18.46 22.62 -5.30
CA ARG A 132 17.53 23.03 -4.25
C ARG A 132 17.16 21.81 -3.42
N LEU A 133 17.33 21.92 -2.10
CA LEU A 133 16.94 20.88 -1.15
C LEU A 133 15.43 20.62 -1.23
N LEU A 134 15.05 19.37 -1.46
CA LEU A 134 13.66 18.89 -1.38
C LEU A 134 13.40 18.37 0.03
N THR A 135 14.16 17.36 0.46
CA THR A 135 14.09 16.79 1.81
C THR A 135 15.40 16.12 2.21
N ARG A 136 15.50 15.70 3.47
CA ARG A 136 16.62 14.94 3.99
C ARG A 136 16.19 14.01 5.12
N GLU A 137 16.86 12.88 5.19
CA GLU A 137 16.87 12.04 6.39
C GLU A 137 17.52 12.81 7.55
N ARG A 138 17.18 12.46 8.80
CA ARG A 138 17.81 13.06 9.97
C ARG A 138 19.31 12.73 9.97
N ALA A 139 20.17 13.74 10.12
CA ALA A 139 21.62 13.58 9.92
C ALA A 139 22.24 12.44 10.75
N GLU A 140 21.81 12.32 12.01
CA GLU A 140 22.21 11.25 12.91
C GLU A 140 21.00 10.38 13.28
N ASN A 141 21.22 9.08 13.36
CA ASN A 141 20.20 8.09 13.71
C ASN A 141 18.94 8.26 12.86
N HIS A 142 19.05 8.47 11.54
CA HIS A 142 17.87 8.57 10.67
C HIS A 142 17.01 7.31 10.76
N ALA A 143 17.64 6.14 10.90
CA ALA A 143 16.94 4.87 11.01
C ALA A 143 17.38 4.06 12.23
N THR A 144 16.43 3.36 12.85
CA THR A 144 16.68 2.26 13.78
C THR A 144 16.17 0.99 13.13
N ILE A 145 17.00 -0.04 13.03
CA ILE A 145 16.65 -1.33 12.43
C ILE A 145 17.01 -2.42 13.43
N LYS A 146 16.00 -3.03 14.04
CA LYS A 146 16.18 -4.05 15.07
C LYS A 146 15.62 -5.38 14.56
N GLN A 147 16.47 -6.39 14.45
CA GLN A 147 16.00 -7.74 14.14
C GLN A 147 15.13 -8.25 15.29
N VAL A 148 13.93 -8.72 14.97
CA VAL A 148 12.97 -9.29 15.92
C VAL A 148 12.35 -10.55 15.31
N ASP A 149 11.68 -11.33 16.14
CA ASP A 149 10.84 -12.45 15.72
C ASP A 149 9.42 -12.19 16.23
N ILE A 150 8.44 -12.22 15.32
CA ILE A 150 7.03 -12.05 15.65
C ILE A 150 6.32 -13.32 15.21
N SER A 151 5.72 -14.04 16.16
CA SER A 151 4.98 -15.29 15.90
C SER A 151 5.79 -16.38 15.17
N GLY A 152 7.11 -16.46 15.39
CA GLY A 152 7.99 -17.41 14.69
C GLY A 152 8.42 -16.96 13.29
N ALA A 153 8.15 -15.69 12.94
CA ALA A 153 8.49 -15.11 11.65
C ALA A 153 9.57 -14.01 11.84
N PRO A 154 10.83 -14.22 11.43
CA PRO A 154 11.90 -13.25 11.60
C PRO A 154 11.67 -12.01 10.74
N THR A 155 11.84 -10.82 11.32
CA THR A 155 11.55 -9.53 10.66
C THR A 155 12.41 -8.42 11.28
N TYR A 156 12.17 -7.18 10.86
CA TYR A 156 12.74 -6.00 11.50
C TYR A 156 11.64 -5.13 12.09
N GLU A 157 11.83 -4.68 13.33
CA GLU A 157 11.16 -3.49 13.85
C GLU A 157 11.97 -2.28 13.37
N VAL A 158 11.31 -1.32 12.71
CA VAL A 158 12.01 -0.19 12.08
C VAL A 158 11.41 1.14 12.47
N SER A 159 12.27 2.15 12.61
CA SER A 159 11.88 3.56 12.56
C SER A 159 12.76 4.31 11.57
N HIS A 160 12.21 5.32 10.91
CA HIS A 160 12.91 6.20 9.98
C HIS A 160 12.44 7.64 10.13
N THR A 161 13.36 8.60 10.21
CA THR A 161 13.08 10.00 10.53
C THR A 161 13.59 10.95 9.46
N PHE A 162 12.72 11.80 8.95
CA PHE A 162 13.06 12.93 8.07
C PHE A 162 13.15 14.24 8.87
N ALA A 163 14.09 15.10 8.49
CA ALA A 163 14.22 16.44 9.07
C ALA A 163 13.55 17.47 8.15
N LEU A 164 12.31 17.82 8.48
CA LEU A 164 11.46 18.70 7.67
C LEU A 164 11.87 20.18 7.80
N LYS A 165 11.53 20.97 6.79
CA LYS A 165 11.69 22.44 6.87
C LYS A 165 10.66 23.03 7.84
N PRO A 166 10.93 24.18 8.48
CA PRO A 166 10.00 24.76 9.45
C PRO A 166 8.58 25.03 8.90
N ASP A 167 8.46 25.45 7.64
CA ASP A 167 7.24 25.83 6.95
C ASP A 167 6.66 24.75 6.02
N GLU A 168 7.29 23.57 5.99
CA GLU A 168 6.86 22.46 5.14
C GLU A 168 5.55 21.82 5.64
N GLY A 169 4.59 21.62 4.74
CA GLY A 169 3.38 20.84 4.99
C GLY A 169 3.52 19.41 4.49
N TRP A 170 3.08 18.44 5.28
CA TRP A 170 2.96 17.03 4.89
C TRP A 170 1.49 16.63 4.86
N TYR A 171 1.07 15.95 3.78
CA TYR A 171 -0.32 15.55 3.54
C TYR A 171 -0.38 14.10 3.09
N GLY A 172 -1.51 13.43 3.30
CA GLY A 172 -1.72 12.03 2.91
C GLY A 172 -1.88 11.10 4.11
N LEU A 173 -1.27 9.92 4.03
CA LEU A 173 -1.43 8.76 4.93
C LEU A 173 -2.82 8.09 4.86
N GLY A 174 -3.66 8.51 3.91
CA GLY A 174 -5.05 8.09 3.79
C GLY A 174 -5.98 8.87 4.72
N TYR A 175 -7.08 8.26 5.11
CA TYR A 175 -8.07 8.80 6.04
C TYR A 175 -7.98 8.03 7.36
N ILE A 176 -7.56 8.69 8.43
CA ILE A 176 -7.43 8.05 9.74
C ILE A 176 -8.52 8.65 10.63
N ASP A 177 -9.48 7.82 11.05
CA ASP A 177 -10.68 8.19 11.81
C ASP A 177 -10.36 8.90 13.14
N SER A 178 -9.28 8.49 13.80
CA SER A 178 -8.78 9.07 15.05
C SER A 178 -7.88 10.30 14.85
N ALA A 179 -7.59 10.70 13.61
CA ALA A 179 -6.73 11.85 13.36
C ALA A 179 -7.40 13.18 13.75
N PRO A 180 -6.61 14.18 14.13
CA PRO A 180 -7.09 15.55 14.20
C PRO A 180 -7.69 16.01 12.86
N THR A 181 -8.63 16.94 12.90
CA THR A 181 -9.30 17.48 11.70
C THR A 181 -8.37 18.25 10.78
N GLN A 182 -7.18 18.65 11.25
CA GLN A 182 -6.18 19.31 10.43
C GLN A 182 -5.58 18.32 9.42
N ILE A 183 -5.65 18.69 8.14
CA ILE A 183 -5.13 17.87 7.03
C ILE A 183 -3.59 17.84 7.03
N ASN A 184 -2.95 18.94 7.44
CA ASN A 184 -1.50 19.00 7.57
C ASN A 184 -1.03 18.12 8.74
N ARG A 185 -0.15 17.16 8.45
CA ARG A 185 0.35 16.16 9.40
C ARG A 185 1.46 16.67 10.33
N ARG A 186 1.90 17.91 10.16
CA ARG A 186 2.90 18.52 11.06
C ARG A 186 2.43 18.52 12.51
N GLY A 187 3.30 18.12 13.43
CA GLY A 187 3.02 18.03 14.86
C GLY A 187 2.03 16.93 15.27
N GLN A 188 1.64 16.02 14.36
CA GLN A 188 0.66 14.96 14.64
C GLN A 188 1.33 13.64 14.95
N GLU A 189 0.62 12.78 15.70
CA GLU A 189 0.93 11.36 15.84
C GLU A 189 -0.28 10.54 15.40
N LEU A 190 -0.07 9.58 14.49
CA LEU A 190 -1.11 8.76 13.89
C LEU A 190 -0.72 7.28 13.98
N LEU A 191 -1.63 6.47 14.52
CA LEU A 191 -1.57 5.01 14.41
C LEU A 191 -2.21 4.58 13.08
N LEU A 192 -1.46 3.85 12.27
CA LEU A 192 -1.86 3.47 10.91
C LEU A 192 -2.23 1.98 10.89
N ILE A 193 -3.51 1.72 11.15
CA ILE A 193 -4.17 0.41 11.07
C ILE A 193 -5.48 0.61 10.32
N GLN A 194 -5.82 -0.26 9.36
CA GLN A 194 -7.14 -0.24 8.72
C GLN A 194 -8.24 -0.41 9.77
N THR A 195 -9.27 0.43 9.71
CA THR A 195 -10.48 0.32 10.54
C THR A 195 -11.69 0.47 9.64
N ASN A 196 -12.89 0.13 10.12
CA ASN A 196 -14.12 0.28 9.34
C ASN A 196 -14.29 1.72 8.80
N MET A 197 -13.85 2.71 9.59
CA MET A 197 -13.85 4.11 9.15
C MET A 197 -12.53 4.57 8.55
N GLY A 198 -11.40 3.98 8.92
CA GLY A 198 -10.06 4.44 8.60
C GLY A 198 -9.41 3.67 7.46
N ILE A 199 -8.95 4.40 6.45
CA ILE A 199 -8.24 3.88 5.28
C ILE A 199 -6.78 4.33 5.34
N VAL A 200 -5.86 3.38 5.56
CA VAL A 200 -4.42 3.62 5.56
C VAL A 200 -3.88 3.52 4.13
N ILE A 201 -3.24 4.58 3.67
CA ILE A 201 -2.44 4.59 2.43
C ILE A 201 -1.10 5.23 2.79
N PRO A 202 0.00 4.48 2.93
CA PRO A 202 1.29 4.99 3.44
C PRO A 202 2.06 5.83 2.41
N MET A 203 1.40 6.83 1.84
CA MET A 203 1.92 7.80 0.88
C MET A 203 1.75 9.21 1.45
N ILE A 204 2.85 9.95 1.45
CA ILE A 204 2.93 11.35 1.87
C ILE A 204 3.25 12.21 0.65
N VAL A 205 2.62 13.38 0.56
CA VAL A 205 2.98 14.45 -0.36
C VAL A 205 3.36 15.68 0.45
N SER A 206 4.49 16.30 0.10
CA SER A 206 5.01 17.50 0.74
C SER A 206 4.71 18.77 -0.06
N SER A 207 4.52 19.88 0.64
CA SER A 207 4.52 21.23 0.05
C SER A 207 5.80 21.54 -0.73
N GLU A 208 6.91 20.88 -0.41
CA GLU A 208 8.21 21.03 -1.08
C GLU A 208 8.34 20.30 -2.42
N ARG A 209 7.22 19.76 -2.94
CA ARG A 209 7.12 19.10 -4.25
C ARG A 209 7.89 17.77 -4.33
N TYR A 210 7.79 17.00 -3.25
CA TYR A 210 8.17 15.60 -3.24
C TYR A 210 7.12 14.74 -2.54
N GLY A 211 7.23 13.43 -2.66
CA GLY A 211 6.45 12.47 -1.91
C GLY A 211 7.28 11.29 -1.43
N ILE A 212 6.77 10.60 -0.42
CA ILE A 212 7.35 9.39 0.16
C ILE A 212 6.26 8.33 0.28
N MET A 213 6.44 7.19 -0.36
CA MET A 213 5.61 6.00 -0.13
C MET A 213 6.40 4.98 0.66
N TRP A 214 5.85 4.47 1.75
CA TRP A 214 6.40 3.34 2.51
C TRP A 214 5.85 2.02 1.96
N ASP A 215 6.74 1.09 1.62
CA ASP A 215 6.37 -0.24 1.11
C ASP A 215 6.41 -1.27 2.27
N ILE A 216 5.59 -1.01 3.28
CA ILE A 216 5.46 -1.82 4.49
C ILE A 216 3.96 -1.99 4.81
N TYR A 217 3.55 -3.21 5.16
CA TYR A 217 2.12 -3.54 5.31
C TYR A 217 1.69 -3.90 6.74
N SER A 218 2.61 -3.88 7.69
CA SER A 218 2.34 -4.13 9.11
C SER A 218 1.70 -2.91 9.79
N ILE A 219 1.51 -3.00 11.12
CA ILE A 219 1.17 -1.83 11.94
C ILE A 219 2.24 -0.77 11.73
N MET A 220 1.80 0.44 11.37
CA MET A 220 2.68 1.59 11.25
C MET A 220 2.26 2.71 12.20
N ARG A 221 3.19 3.61 12.47
CA ARG A 221 2.93 4.86 13.20
C ARG A 221 3.68 6.00 12.54
N PHE A 222 2.99 7.11 12.33
CA PHE A 222 3.59 8.37 11.95
C PHE A 222 3.64 9.29 13.18
N LYS A 223 4.73 10.02 13.37
CA LYS A 223 4.87 11.03 14.41
C LYS A 223 5.76 12.17 13.93
N ASP A 224 5.27 13.41 13.93
CA ASP A 224 6.10 14.59 13.72
C ASP A 224 6.21 15.40 15.01
N ASP A 225 7.45 15.59 15.48
CA ASP A 225 7.77 16.38 16.66
C ASP A 225 9.12 17.11 16.48
N ALA A 226 9.70 17.63 17.57
CA ALA A 226 10.98 18.34 17.52
C ALA A 226 12.16 17.49 17.00
N ALA A 227 12.06 16.16 17.04
CA ALA A 227 13.06 15.24 16.52
C ALA A 227 12.92 14.97 15.02
N GLY A 228 11.82 15.43 14.39
CA GLY A 228 11.49 15.27 12.98
C GLY A 228 10.29 14.36 12.73
N ALA A 229 10.00 14.14 11.45
CA ALA A 229 8.91 13.31 11.00
C ALA A 229 9.34 11.85 10.93
N THR A 230 8.88 11.06 11.91
CA THR A 230 9.23 9.66 12.12
C THR A 230 8.12 8.75 11.62
N LEU A 231 8.47 7.77 10.80
CA LEU A 231 7.66 6.61 10.47
C LEU A 231 8.23 5.40 11.20
N TRP A 232 7.37 4.64 11.87
CA TRP A 232 7.72 3.39 12.55
C TRP A 232 6.85 2.26 12.02
N ALA A 233 7.41 1.05 11.95
CA ALA A 233 6.67 -0.18 11.66
C ALA A 233 7.09 -1.30 12.61
N GLU A 234 6.11 -2.08 13.04
CA GLU A 234 6.30 -3.23 13.92
C GLU A 234 7.04 -4.37 13.22
N SER A 235 6.72 -4.60 11.95
CA SER A 235 7.25 -5.69 11.13
C SER A 235 7.54 -5.21 9.71
N ALA A 236 8.83 -5.14 9.36
CA ALA A 236 9.31 -4.77 8.05
C ALA A 236 10.36 -5.80 7.59
N PRO A 237 9.96 -6.93 6.99
CA PRO A 237 10.86 -8.01 6.60
C PRO A 237 12.05 -7.60 5.72
N GLY A 238 11.93 -6.49 4.97
CA GLY A 238 13.00 -5.90 4.17
C GLY A 238 13.79 -4.77 4.81
N GLY A 239 13.48 -4.41 6.05
CA GLY A 239 14.00 -3.22 6.74
C GLY A 239 13.24 -1.95 6.34
N VAL A 240 13.87 -0.78 6.42
CA VAL A 240 13.26 0.47 5.95
C VAL A 240 13.16 0.41 4.43
N ASP A 241 11.98 0.59 3.86
CA ASP A 241 11.76 0.53 2.41
C ASP A 241 10.79 1.63 1.98
N TYR A 242 11.30 2.63 1.25
CA TYR A 242 10.50 3.73 0.78
C TYR A 242 10.83 4.15 -0.65
N TYR A 243 9.83 4.72 -1.32
CA TYR A 243 9.98 5.32 -2.63
C TYR A 243 9.84 6.82 -2.50
N PHE A 244 10.86 7.54 -2.98
CA PHE A 244 10.89 8.98 -3.12
C PHE A 244 10.43 9.38 -4.51
N PHE A 245 9.58 10.41 -4.58
CA PHE A 245 9.10 11.00 -5.83
C PHE A 245 9.37 12.50 -5.80
N ALA A 246 9.98 13.06 -6.84
CA ALA A 246 10.09 14.51 -7.01
C ALA A 246 9.21 14.99 -8.18
N GLY A 247 8.71 16.21 -8.07
CA GLY A 247 7.99 16.90 -9.13
C GLY A 247 8.16 18.41 -9.05
N ASN A 248 7.70 19.12 -10.07
CA ASN A 248 7.54 20.57 -10.05
C ASN A 248 6.21 20.97 -9.40
N THR A 249 5.22 20.06 -9.45
CA THR A 249 3.90 20.20 -8.84
C THR A 249 3.58 18.98 -7.96
N MET A 250 2.58 19.11 -7.07
CA MET A 250 2.08 17.96 -6.31
C MET A 250 1.44 16.90 -7.23
N ASP A 251 0.85 17.31 -8.36
CA ASP A 251 0.28 16.38 -9.33
C ASP A 251 1.36 15.52 -10.00
N GLU A 252 2.54 16.08 -10.29
CA GLU A 252 3.68 15.30 -10.80
C GLU A 252 4.19 14.28 -9.77
N VAL A 253 4.17 14.64 -8.47
CA VAL A 253 4.48 13.69 -7.38
C VAL A 253 3.48 12.53 -7.38
N ILE A 254 2.18 12.82 -7.48
CA ILE A 254 1.14 11.80 -7.57
C ILE A 254 1.27 10.98 -8.86
N ALA A 255 1.63 11.59 -9.99
CA ALA A 255 1.88 10.87 -11.24
C ALA A 255 3.05 9.88 -11.11
N GLY A 256 4.12 10.24 -10.38
CA GLY A 256 5.20 9.33 -10.03
C GLY A 256 4.71 8.14 -9.20
N TYR A 257 3.90 8.41 -8.17
CA TYR A 257 3.25 7.36 -7.36
C TYR A 257 2.38 6.44 -8.23
N ARG A 258 1.55 6.96 -9.14
CA ARG A 258 0.70 6.16 -10.04
C ARG A 258 1.48 5.39 -11.09
N THR A 259 2.62 5.91 -11.54
CA THR A 259 3.52 5.15 -12.42
C THR A 259 4.08 3.95 -11.68
N LEU A 260 4.42 4.12 -10.40
CA LEU A 260 4.97 3.05 -9.57
C LEU A 260 3.92 1.99 -9.21
N THR A 261 2.71 2.41 -8.82
CA THR A 261 1.69 1.54 -8.21
C THR A 261 0.53 1.15 -9.12
N GLY A 262 0.43 1.77 -10.29
CA GLY A 262 -0.64 1.52 -11.26
C GLY A 262 -1.49 2.76 -11.54
N SER A 263 -1.95 2.86 -12.78
CA SER A 263 -2.86 3.94 -13.20
C SER A 263 -4.24 3.75 -12.57
N ALA A 264 -4.88 4.85 -12.17
CA ALA A 264 -6.28 4.81 -11.80
C ALA A 264 -7.12 4.58 -13.08
N PRO A 265 -7.87 3.46 -13.20
CA PRO A 265 -8.70 3.22 -14.36
C PRO A 265 -9.84 4.24 -14.44
N MET A 266 -10.31 4.52 -15.65
CA MET A 266 -11.51 5.34 -15.82
C MET A 266 -12.74 4.61 -15.28
N TYR A 267 -13.48 5.27 -14.40
CA TYR A 267 -14.81 4.80 -14.00
C TYR A 267 -15.79 4.86 -15.17
N PRO A 268 -16.80 3.97 -15.21
CA PRO A 268 -17.92 4.13 -16.14
C PRO A 268 -18.62 5.47 -15.85
N LYS A 269 -19.09 6.16 -16.90
CA LYS A 269 -19.69 7.50 -16.79
C LYS A 269 -20.80 7.55 -15.73
N GLN A 270 -21.63 6.51 -15.65
CA GLN A 270 -22.73 6.41 -14.70
C GLN A 270 -22.27 6.44 -13.23
N ALA A 271 -21.04 6.02 -12.92
CA ALA A 271 -20.52 6.04 -11.56
C ALA A 271 -20.23 7.46 -11.05
N LEU A 272 -20.29 8.48 -11.94
CA LEU A 272 -20.24 9.90 -11.57
C LEU A 272 -21.65 10.49 -11.32
N GLY A 273 -22.70 9.66 -11.46
CA GLY A 273 -24.09 10.02 -11.21
C GLY A 273 -24.52 9.80 -9.75
N LEU A 274 -25.82 9.87 -9.50
CA LEU A 274 -26.36 9.66 -8.15
C LEU A 274 -26.52 8.17 -7.83
N PHE A 275 -26.13 7.80 -6.60
CA PHE A 275 -26.33 6.47 -6.01
C PHE A 275 -27.42 6.56 -4.94
N MET A 276 -28.39 5.65 -5.00
CA MET A 276 -29.38 5.45 -3.93
C MET A 276 -29.13 4.11 -3.26
N SER A 277 -28.76 4.16 -1.99
CA SER A 277 -28.56 2.99 -1.13
C SER A 277 -29.49 3.01 0.07
N LYS A 278 -29.67 1.86 0.69
CA LYS A 278 -30.33 1.68 1.98
C LYS A 278 -29.73 0.45 2.64
N GLU A 279 -29.55 0.50 3.96
CA GLU A 279 -29.42 -0.66 4.85
C GLU A 279 -30.84 -1.00 5.37
N ARG A 280 -31.54 -1.99 4.84
CA ARG A 280 -31.37 -2.68 3.55
C ARG A 280 -32.67 -2.69 2.77
N TYR A 281 -32.62 -2.93 1.45
CA TYR A 281 -33.82 -3.34 0.71
C TYR A 281 -34.12 -4.81 1.03
N PRO A 282 -35.32 -5.16 1.53
CA PRO A 282 -35.58 -6.51 2.02
C PRO A 282 -35.94 -7.51 0.92
N THR A 283 -36.51 -7.04 -0.20
CA THR A 283 -37.08 -7.84 -1.27
C THR A 283 -36.89 -7.19 -2.65
N GLN A 284 -36.95 -8.02 -3.69
CA GLN A 284 -36.94 -7.64 -5.10
C GLN A 284 -38.01 -6.58 -5.42
N ASP A 285 -39.25 -6.78 -4.96
CA ASP A 285 -40.34 -5.84 -5.22
C ASP A 285 -40.03 -4.45 -4.66
N ARG A 286 -39.43 -4.40 -3.47
CA ARG A 286 -39.16 -3.12 -2.80
C ARG A 286 -38.08 -2.32 -3.52
N ILE A 287 -37.00 -2.95 -3.96
CA ILE A 287 -35.94 -2.24 -4.71
C ILE A 287 -36.44 -1.77 -6.07
N VAL A 288 -37.28 -2.57 -6.76
CA VAL A 288 -37.92 -2.19 -8.03
C VAL A 288 -38.91 -1.03 -7.83
N GLU A 289 -39.72 -1.06 -6.78
CA GLU A 289 -40.66 0.02 -6.45
C GLU A 289 -39.92 1.36 -6.28
N VAL A 290 -38.81 1.36 -5.54
CA VAL A 290 -37.99 2.56 -5.32
C VAL A 290 -37.41 3.06 -6.65
N ALA A 291 -36.80 2.17 -7.46
CA ALA A 291 -36.27 2.54 -8.77
C ALA A 291 -37.35 3.17 -9.68
N LYS A 292 -38.54 2.55 -9.75
CA LYS A 292 -39.68 3.09 -10.52
C LYS A 292 -40.14 4.44 -9.99
N THR A 293 -40.12 4.64 -8.68
CA THR A 293 -40.51 5.91 -8.05
C THR A 293 -39.57 7.03 -8.45
N PHE A 294 -38.25 6.83 -8.43
CA PHE A 294 -37.30 7.85 -8.91
C PHE A 294 -37.60 8.29 -10.35
N ARG A 295 -37.94 7.35 -11.24
CA ARG A 295 -38.32 7.69 -12.63
C ARG A 295 -39.66 8.37 -12.74
N LYS A 296 -40.67 7.90 -12.00
CA LYS A 296 -42.01 8.50 -11.96
C LYS A 296 -41.94 9.95 -11.49
N GLU A 297 -41.19 10.21 -10.43
CA GLU A 297 -41.05 11.54 -9.82
C GLU A 297 -39.98 12.41 -10.54
N GLN A 298 -39.43 11.93 -11.67
CA GLN A 298 -38.44 12.61 -12.49
C GLN A 298 -37.16 13.03 -11.74
N PHE A 299 -36.78 12.29 -10.70
CA PHE A 299 -35.49 12.47 -10.03
C PHE A 299 -34.38 11.68 -10.74
N PRO A 300 -33.23 12.31 -11.05
CA PRO A 300 -32.11 11.63 -11.67
C PRO A 300 -31.52 10.59 -10.70
N LEU A 301 -31.24 9.40 -11.22
CA LEU A 301 -30.60 8.32 -10.48
C LEU A 301 -29.92 7.38 -11.47
N ASP A 302 -28.66 7.05 -11.21
CA ASP A 302 -27.83 6.19 -12.07
C ASP A 302 -27.60 4.82 -11.44
N TYR A 303 -27.36 4.75 -10.13
CA TYR A 303 -27.19 3.49 -9.41
C TYR A 303 -28.21 3.33 -8.29
N ILE A 304 -28.79 2.14 -8.19
CA ILE A 304 -29.49 1.67 -6.99
C ILE A 304 -28.65 0.55 -6.35
N VAL A 305 -28.58 0.52 -5.03
CA VAL A 305 -27.69 -0.39 -4.30
C VAL A 305 -28.50 -1.39 -3.50
N GLN A 306 -28.27 -2.67 -3.75
CA GLN A 306 -28.75 -3.75 -2.90
C GLN A 306 -27.69 -4.07 -1.83
N ASP A 307 -28.03 -3.76 -0.59
CA ASP A 307 -27.19 -4.04 0.58
C ASP A 307 -27.27 -5.53 1.01
N TRP A 308 -26.55 -5.90 2.08
CA TRP A 308 -26.40 -7.24 2.65
C TRP A 308 -27.71 -8.00 2.88
N GLN A 309 -27.60 -9.31 3.14
CA GLN A 309 -28.73 -10.22 3.38
C GLN A 309 -29.72 -10.38 2.21
N TYR A 310 -29.30 -10.26 0.95
CA TYR A 310 -30.13 -10.74 -0.19
C TYR A 310 -30.03 -12.27 -0.37
N TRP A 311 -28.93 -12.88 0.09
CA TRP A 311 -28.66 -14.31 0.10
C TRP A 311 -29.52 -15.13 1.08
N GLY A 312 -29.92 -14.49 2.18
CA GLY A 312 -30.51 -15.15 3.35
C GLY A 312 -30.38 -14.24 4.56
N SER A 313 -29.96 -14.78 5.70
CA SER A 313 -29.81 -14.04 6.96
C SER A 313 -28.44 -14.23 7.59
N ASP A 314 -28.22 -13.53 8.70
CA ASP A 314 -27.08 -13.73 9.58
C ASP A 314 -27.12 -15.06 10.36
N LYS A 315 -28.24 -15.79 10.32
CA LYS A 315 -28.52 -16.93 11.22
C LYS A 315 -28.59 -18.30 10.53
N ASP A 316 -28.56 -18.34 9.21
CA ASP A 316 -28.83 -19.56 8.42
C ASP A 316 -27.59 -20.14 7.70
N GLY A 317 -26.42 -19.52 7.89
CA GLY A 317 -25.17 -20.00 7.30
C GLY A 317 -24.97 -19.63 5.84
N THR A 318 -25.84 -18.80 5.25
CA THR A 318 -25.77 -18.39 3.83
C THR A 318 -25.04 -17.06 3.58
N TRP A 319 -24.45 -16.48 4.63
CA TRP A 319 -23.82 -15.15 4.60
C TRP A 319 -22.87 -14.96 3.39
N SER A 320 -23.07 -13.89 2.62
CA SER A 320 -22.24 -13.57 1.44
C SER A 320 -22.03 -14.74 0.47
N GLY A 321 -23.03 -15.62 0.33
CA GLY A 321 -22.89 -16.82 -0.49
C GLY A 321 -22.88 -16.58 -2.00
N MET A 322 -23.01 -15.33 -2.46
CA MET A 322 -23.24 -14.96 -3.86
C MET A 322 -24.47 -15.66 -4.46
N ILE A 323 -25.45 -15.96 -3.62
CA ILE A 323 -26.72 -16.59 -3.97
C ILE A 323 -27.88 -15.64 -3.65
N TRP A 324 -29.06 -15.90 -4.21
CA TRP A 324 -30.26 -15.11 -3.98
C TRP A 324 -31.28 -15.94 -3.22
N ASN A 325 -31.84 -15.39 -2.13
CA ASN A 325 -32.91 -16.04 -1.41
C ASN A 325 -34.19 -16.03 -2.29
N PRO A 326 -34.72 -17.20 -2.70
CA PRO A 326 -35.78 -17.27 -3.70
C PRO A 326 -37.13 -16.74 -3.18
N ASP A 327 -37.36 -16.71 -1.87
CA ASP A 327 -38.60 -16.17 -1.30
C ASP A 327 -38.65 -14.63 -1.38
N ARG A 328 -37.49 -13.97 -1.34
CA ARG A 328 -37.36 -12.50 -1.34
C ARG A 328 -36.90 -11.93 -2.68
N TYR A 329 -36.15 -12.73 -3.44
CA TYR A 329 -35.61 -12.40 -4.76
C TYR A 329 -35.89 -13.57 -5.72
N PRO A 330 -37.16 -13.82 -6.06
CA PRO A 330 -37.57 -14.96 -6.87
C PRO A 330 -37.08 -14.90 -8.32
N ASP A 331 -36.82 -13.71 -8.86
CA ASP A 331 -36.36 -13.51 -10.24
C ASP A 331 -35.31 -12.36 -10.29
N PRO A 332 -34.07 -12.61 -9.84
CA PRO A 332 -33.02 -11.59 -9.83
C PRO A 332 -32.71 -11.03 -11.23
N GLU A 333 -32.77 -11.87 -12.27
CA GLU A 333 -32.49 -11.44 -13.65
C GLU A 333 -33.60 -10.52 -14.17
N GLY A 334 -34.87 -10.85 -13.93
CA GLY A 334 -36.00 -9.96 -14.25
C GLY A 334 -35.99 -8.66 -13.43
N MET A 335 -35.58 -8.72 -12.16
CA MET A 335 -35.36 -7.53 -11.32
C MET A 335 -34.31 -6.61 -11.92
N ILE A 336 -33.12 -7.14 -12.23
CA ILE A 336 -32.00 -6.39 -12.80
C ILE A 336 -32.40 -5.82 -14.17
N LYS A 337 -33.05 -6.63 -15.01
CA LYS A 337 -33.56 -6.16 -16.30
C LYS A 337 -34.53 -4.99 -16.13
N THR A 338 -35.43 -5.04 -15.15
CA THR A 338 -36.35 -3.92 -14.86
C THR A 338 -35.58 -2.65 -14.47
N ILE A 339 -34.52 -2.78 -13.66
CA ILE A 339 -33.65 -1.65 -13.29
C ILE A 339 -32.92 -1.09 -14.52
N HIS A 340 -32.41 -1.95 -15.41
CA HIS A 340 -31.77 -1.55 -16.66
C HIS A 340 -32.74 -0.89 -17.65
N ASP A 341 -33.98 -1.37 -17.77
CA ASP A 341 -35.03 -0.76 -18.60
C ASP A 341 -35.36 0.66 -18.10
N LEU A 342 -35.17 0.93 -16.81
CA LEU A 342 -35.24 2.27 -16.20
C LEU A 342 -33.96 3.08 -16.41
N ASN A 343 -33.00 2.62 -17.19
CA ASN A 343 -31.71 3.30 -17.44
C ASN A 343 -30.91 3.50 -16.15
N MET A 344 -30.99 2.55 -15.22
CA MET A 344 -30.22 2.52 -13.98
C MET A 344 -29.27 1.32 -13.97
N LYS A 345 -28.37 1.29 -13.00
CA LYS A 345 -27.40 0.23 -12.73
C LYS A 345 -27.61 -0.33 -11.33
N LEU A 346 -27.35 -1.63 -11.15
CA LEU A 346 -27.41 -2.29 -9.84
C LEU A 346 -26.00 -2.50 -9.29
N MET A 347 -25.73 -1.92 -8.13
CA MET A 347 -24.60 -2.30 -7.28
C MET A 347 -25.08 -3.24 -6.18
N ILE A 348 -24.28 -4.26 -5.82
CA ILE A 348 -24.67 -5.22 -4.78
C ILE A 348 -23.55 -5.45 -3.75
N SER A 349 -23.93 -5.60 -2.49
CA SER A 349 -23.03 -5.90 -1.38
C SER A 349 -22.40 -7.30 -1.53
N ILE A 350 -21.10 -7.40 -1.29
CA ILE A 350 -20.34 -8.64 -1.14
C ILE A 350 -19.36 -8.50 0.02
N TRP A 351 -19.12 -9.59 0.73
CA TRP A 351 -18.28 -9.63 1.94
C TRP A 351 -17.27 -10.78 1.88
N PRO A 352 -16.05 -10.59 2.39
CA PRO A 352 -15.04 -11.65 2.49
C PRO A 352 -15.34 -12.65 3.62
N SER A 353 -16.27 -12.35 4.53
CA SER A 353 -16.83 -13.35 5.41
C SER A 353 -17.81 -14.21 4.60
N VAL A 354 -17.62 -15.53 4.59
CA VAL A 354 -18.41 -16.48 3.80
C VAL A 354 -19.09 -17.49 4.72
N GLY A 355 -20.41 -17.58 4.62
CA GLY A 355 -21.26 -18.49 5.37
C GLY A 355 -20.95 -19.97 5.09
N ASN A 356 -20.93 -20.77 6.14
CA ASN A 356 -20.52 -22.19 6.11
C ASN A 356 -21.41 -23.06 5.22
N ASP A 357 -22.67 -22.70 5.04
CA ASP A 357 -23.66 -23.49 4.31
C ASP A 357 -23.82 -23.01 2.86
N THR A 358 -22.71 -22.57 2.24
CA THR A 358 -22.67 -22.04 0.87
C THR A 358 -21.78 -22.89 -0.04
N PRO A 359 -22.09 -22.99 -1.35
CA PRO A 359 -21.19 -23.64 -2.33
C PRO A 359 -19.79 -23.01 -2.36
N LEU A 360 -19.72 -21.68 -2.19
CA LEU A 360 -18.47 -20.94 -2.11
C LEU A 360 -17.61 -21.38 -0.91
N ALA A 361 -18.18 -21.48 0.29
CA ALA A 361 -17.48 -21.97 1.46
C ALA A 361 -16.95 -23.40 1.26
N HIS A 362 -17.80 -24.30 0.76
CA HIS A 362 -17.40 -25.69 0.53
C HIS A 362 -16.24 -25.82 -0.45
N GLU A 363 -16.20 -24.99 -1.51
CA GLU A 363 -15.08 -24.99 -2.47
C GLU A 363 -13.81 -24.41 -1.85
N LEU A 364 -13.90 -23.33 -1.07
CA LEU A 364 -12.75 -22.77 -0.36
C LEU A 364 -12.16 -23.76 0.67
N ASP A 365 -13.01 -24.51 1.38
CA ASP A 365 -12.60 -25.48 2.39
C ASP A 365 -11.85 -26.67 1.80
N GLN A 366 -12.08 -27.04 0.53
CA GLN A 366 -11.29 -28.06 -0.16
C GLN A 366 -9.80 -27.71 -0.23
N TYR A 367 -9.46 -26.42 -0.07
CA TYR A 367 -8.10 -25.90 -0.10
C TYR A 367 -7.66 -25.27 1.23
N ASN A 368 -8.46 -25.40 2.30
CA ASN A 368 -8.23 -24.75 3.60
C ASN A 368 -8.09 -23.21 3.52
N LEU A 369 -8.88 -22.56 2.66
CA LEU A 369 -8.77 -21.11 2.38
C LEU A 369 -9.77 -20.26 3.17
N ARG A 370 -10.16 -20.70 4.37
CA ARG A 370 -10.95 -19.91 5.31
C ARG A 370 -10.37 -20.03 6.71
N PHE A 371 -10.30 -18.89 7.42
CA PHE A 371 -9.77 -18.87 8.77
C PHE A 371 -10.79 -19.42 9.76
N GLU A 372 -10.32 -20.21 10.74
CA GLU A 372 -11.17 -20.90 11.71
C GLU A 372 -12.13 -19.99 12.52
N PRO A 373 -11.72 -18.79 12.99
CA PRO A 373 -12.59 -17.92 13.76
C PRO A 373 -13.87 -17.53 13.02
N LEU A 374 -14.98 -17.59 13.73
CA LEU A 374 -16.29 -17.21 13.19
C LEU A 374 -16.48 -15.70 13.18
N HIS A 375 -17.02 -15.20 12.08
CA HIS A 375 -17.48 -13.82 11.89
C HIS A 375 -18.39 -13.37 13.05
N TRP A 376 -18.14 -12.18 13.59
CA TRP A 376 -18.79 -11.69 14.81
C TRP A 376 -20.30 -11.48 14.71
N ILE A 377 -20.82 -11.11 13.52
CA ILE A 377 -22.27 -10.96 13.29
C ILE A 377 -22.88 -12.34 13.04
N SER A 378 -22.46 -13.00 11.97
CA SER A 378 -23.13 -14.21 11.50
C SER A 378 -22.97 -15.38 12.47
N ARG A 379 -21.81 -15.49 13.14
CA ARG A 379 -21.43 -16.67 13.96
C ARG A 379 -21.54 -18.01 13.22
N LYS A 380 -21.67 -17.97 11.89
CA LYS A 380 -21.76 -19.11 10.96
C LYS A 380 -21.01 -18.84 9.65
N ALA A 381 -20.19 -17.79 9.62
CA ALA A 381 -19.35 -17.43 8.49
C ALA A 381 -17.90 -17.37 8.94
N ARG A 382 -16.98 -17.60 8.01
CA ARG A 382 -15.52 -17.51 8.20
C ARG A 382 -14.93 -16.62 7.13
N ILE A 383 -13.86 -15.90 7.46
CA ILE A 383 -13.19 -15.00 6.53
C ILE A 383 -12.36 -15.86 5.58
N TYR A 384 -12.49 -15.65 4.27
CA TYR A 384 -11.67 -16.37 3.30
C TYR A 384 -10.24 -15.77 3.24
N ASP A 385 -9.26 -16.55 2.79
CA ASP A 385 -7.91 -16.06 2.64
C ASP A 385 -7.72 -15.35 1.29
N ALA A 386 -7.93 -14.02 1.28
CA ALA A 386 -7.74 -13.19 0.10
C ALA A 386 -6.29 -13.10 -0.38
N PHE A 387 -5.30 -13.43 0.45
CA PHE A 387 -3.90 -13.45 0.02
C PHE A 387 -3.61 -14.64 -0.92
N SER A 388 -4.42 -15.70 -0.85
CA SER A 388 -4.34 -16.83 -1.76
C SER A 388 -4.87 -16.47 -3.15
N GLU A 389 -4.02 -16.60 -4.18
CA GLU A 389 -4.45 -16.49 -5.57
C GLU A 389 -5.60 -17.45 -5.87
N LYS A 390 -5.50 -18.70 -5.39
CA LYS A 390 -6.56 -19.69 -5.53
C LYS A 390 -7.85 -19.28 -4.82
N GLY A 391 -7.72 -18.63 -3.66
CA GLY A 391 -8.86 -18.10 -2.91
C GLY A 391 -9.61 -17.04 -3.70
N ARG A 392 -8.88 -16.07 -4.27
CA ARG A 392 -9.45 -15.02 -5.13
C ARG A 392 -10.09 -15.60 -6.40
N GLU A 393 -9.47 -16.60 -7.04
CA GLU A 393 -10.07 -17.29 -8.20
C GLU A 393 -11.43 -17.91 -7.85
N ILE A 394 -11.51 -18.66 -6.74
CA ILE A 394 -12.73 -19.30 -6.29
C ILE A 394 -13.78 -18.24 -5.94
N TYR A 395 -13.39 -17.21 -5.18
CA TYR A 395 -14.29 -16.13 -4.78
C TYR A 395 -14.88 -15.41 -6.01
N PHE A 396 -14.04 -15.03 -6.97
CA PHE A 396 -14.47 -14.39 -8.21
C PHE A 396 -15.34 -15.31 -9.08
N LYS A 397 -15.06 -16.61 -9.14
CA LYS A 397 -15.91 -17.59 -9.86
C LYS A 397 -17.34 -17.57 -9.34
N HIS A 398 -17.54 -17.56 -8.02
CA HIS A 398 -18.88 -17.52 -7.41
C HIS A 398 -19.54 -16.15 -7.56
N ILE A 399 -18.79 -15.04 -7.43
CA ILE A 399 -19.28 -13.69 -7.75
C ILE A 399 -19.78 -13.64 -9.20
N ASN A 400 -18.99 -14.14 -10.15
CA ASN A 400 -19.34 -14.08 -11.55
C ASN A 400 -20.60 -14.89 -11.84
N ALA A 401 -20.68 -16.14 -11.37
CA ALA A 401 -21.82 -17.00 -11.61
C ALA A 401 -23.11 -16.51 -10.92
N GLY A 402 -22.97 -16.03 -9.67
CA GLY A 402 -24.09 -15.65 -8.82
C GLY A 402 -24.63 -14.24 -9.08
N LEU A 403 -23.77 -13.32 -9.52
CA LEU A 403 -24.07 -11.88 -9.57
C LEU A 403 -23.82 -11.29 -10.97
N LEU A 404 -22.57 -11.26 -11.44
CA LEU A 404 -22.21 -10.54 -12.67
C LEU A 404 -22.89 -11.14 -13.91
N SER A 405 -22.92 -12.48 -14.01
CA SER A 405 -23.59 -13.18 -15.12
C SER A 405 -25.11 -13.03 -15.10
N LYS A 406 -25.69 -12.58 -13.97
CA LYS A 406 -27.12 -12.23 -13.85
C LYS A 406 -27.41 -10.76 -14.21
N GLY A 407 -26.37 -9.98 -14.51
CA GLY A 407 -26.48 -8.58 -14.93
C GLY A 407 -26.18 -7.54 -13.85
N VAL A 408 -25.67 -7.94 -12.67
CA VAL A 408 -25.16 -6.98 -11.68
C VAL A 408 -24.03 -6.16 -12.30
N ASP A 409 -24.06 -4.84 -12.11
CA ASP A 409 -23.14 -3.91 -12.77
C ASP A 409 -21.94 -3.49 -11.92
N ALA A 410 -22.07 -3.55 -10.58
CA ALA A 410 -21.01 -3.16 -9.64
C ALA A 410 -21.08 -3.97 -8.34
N LEU A 411 -19.93 -4.09 -7.68
CA LEU A 411 -19.77 -4.80 -6.42
C LEU A 411 -19.41 -3.79 -5.32
N TRP A 412 -20.15 -3.82 -4.21
CA TRP A 412 -19.82 -3.09 -3.00
C TRP A 412 -19.16 -4.06 -2.03
N MET A 413 -17.83 -3.97 -1.93
CA MET A 413 -17.01 -4.86 -1.12
C MET A 413 -16.91 -4.33 0.30
N ASP A 414 -17.64 -4.95 1.21
CA ASP A 414 -17.77 -4.52 2.60
C ASP A 414 -17.02 -5.47 3.56
N GLY A 415 -16.64 -4.99 4.74
CA GLY A 415 -15.87 -5.75 5.74
C GLY A 415 -14.45 -6.15 5.30
N THR A 416 -13.79 -5.30 4.50
CA THR A 416 -12.48 -5.60 3.87
C THR A 416 -11.27 -5.29 4.73
N GLU A 417 -11.45 -4.94 6.00
CA GLU A 417 -10.36 -4.74 6.97
C GLU A 417 -9.94 -6.07 7.61
N VAL A 418 -10.64 -7.17 7.29
CA VAL A 418 -10.66 -8.46 8.01
C VAL A 418 -11.54 -8.39 9.26
N GLU A 419 -12.84 -8.21 9.04
CA GLU A 419 -13.84 -8.07 10.10
C GLU A 419 -14.14 -9.40 10.81
N VAL A 420 -13.26 -9.81 11.73
CA VAL A 420 -13.40 -11.11 12.43
C VAL A 420 -14.19 -10.97 13.72
N GLY A 421 -13.63 -10.24 14.69
CA GLY A 421 -14.09 -10.25 16.08
C GLY A 421 -15.02 -9.09 16.46
N THR A 422 -15.00 -8.00 15.70
CA THR A 422 -15.73 -6.75 15.97
C THR A 422 -16.05 -6.03 14.66
N ALA A 423 -16.81 -4.95 14.72
CA ALA A 423 -17.05 -4.03 13.59
C ALA A 423 -15.82 -3.20 13.17
N CYS A 424 -14.61 -3.59 13.58
CA CYS A 424 -13.34 -2.93 13.26
C CYS A 424 -13.24 -1.43 13.62
N TRP A 425 -13.91 -0.96 14.68
CA TRP A 425 -13.88 0.47 15.08
C TRP A 425 -12.68 0.84 15.97
N ASN A 426 -12.04 -0.14 16.62
CA ASN A 426 -10.87 0.09 17.48
C ASN A 426 -9.61 -0.50 16.82
N PRO A 427 -8.61 0.32 16.46
CA PRO A 427 -7.45 -0.15 15.70
C PRO A 427 -6.62 -1.19 16.47
N ASN A 428 -6.54 -1.12 17.79
CA ASN A 428 -5.80 -2.12 18.58
C ASN A 428 -6.53 -3.47 18.63
N GLU A 429 -7.86 -3.44 18.68
CA GLU A 429 -8.67 -4.66 18.61
C GLU A 429 -8.60 -5.30 17.22
N VAL A 430 -8.64 -4.48 16.16
CA VAL A 430 -8.42 -4.95 14.78
C VAL A 430 -7.09 -5.65 14.66
N ALA A 431 -5.98 -4.99 15.04
CA ALA A 431 -4.66 -5.60 14.96
C ALA A 431 -4.56 -6.91 15.74
N ARG A 432 -5.13 -6.95 16.96
CA ARG A 432 -5.17 -8.17 17.78
C ARG A 432 -5.95 -9.29 17.09
N ASP A 433 -7.12 -8.99 16.54
CA ASP A 433 -8.02 -10.00 15.97
C ASP A 433 -7.47 -10.54 14.64
N ILE A 434 -6.87 -9.70 13.81
CA ILE A 434 -6.18 -10.13 12.58
C ILE A 434 -4.96 -10.99 12.92
N LYS A 435 -4.11 -10.56 13.87
CA LYS A 435 -2.93 -11.36 14.27
C LYS A 435 -3.31 -12.72 14.84
N ARG A 436 -4.47 -12.85 15.51
CA ARG A 436 -4.98 -14.12 16.02
C ARG A 436 -5.38 -15.12 14.92
N LEU A 437 -5.54 -14.67 13.68
CA LEU A 437 -5.73 -15.57 12.54
C LEU A 437 -4.45 -16.34 12.21
N GLY A 438 -3.28 -15.87 12.66
CA GLY A 438 -1.99 -16.52 12.42
C GLY A 438 -1.42 -16.23 11.04
N ASN A 439 -1.34 -17.25 10.19
CA ASN A 439 -0.78 -17.14 8.84
C ASN A 439 -1.88 -17.08 7.78
N ASN A 440 -1.68 -16.21 6.79
CA ASN A 440 -2.34 -16.27 5.49
C ASN A 440 -1.42 -16.91 4.44
N ALA A 441 -1.88 -17.02 3.20
CA ALA A 441 -1.15 -17.65 2.10
C ALA A 441 0.20 -16.99 1.74
N MET A 442 0.43 -15.74 2.16
CA MET A 442 1.69 -15.00 1.97
C MET A 442 2.59 -14.97 3.23
N GLY A 443 2.10 -15.49 4.37
CA GLY A 443 2.81 -15.58 5.64
C GLY A 443 2.05 -15.00 6.83
N ASP A 444 2.78 -14.68 7.91
CA ASP A 444 2.19 -14.20 9.16
C ASP A 444 1.50 -12.83 9.00
N PHE A 445 0.30 -12.70 9.57
CA PHE A 445 -0.52 -11.49 9.47
C PHE A 445 0.12 -10.24 10.09
N SER A 446 1.09 -10.36 11.00
CA SER A 446 1.83 -9.20 11.49
C SER A 446 2.58 -8.46 10.37
N ARG A 447 2.93 -9.15 9.27
CA ARG A 447 3.60 -8.57 8.10
C ARG A 447 2.62 -7.94 7.10
N TYR A 448 1.38 -8.42 7.07
CA TYR A 448 0.36 -8.09 6.07
C TYR A 448 -0.95 -7.68 6.75
N LEU A 449 -0.86 -6.76 7.70
CA LEU A 449 -2.03 -6.35 8.48
C LEU A 449 -2.95 -5.43 7.68
N ASN A 450 -2.37 -4.42 7.03
CA ASN A 450 -3.09 -3.36 6.32
C ASN A 450 -3.50 -3.61 4.86
N PRO A 451 -2.99 -4.61 4.10
CA PRO A 451 -3.24 -4.70 2.66
C PRO A 451 -4.44 -5.60 2.29
N TYR A 452 -5.20 -6.15 3.24
CA TYR A 452 -6.26 -7.13 2.92
C TYR A 452 -7.31 -6.58 1.95
N THR A 453 -7.70 -5.30 2.07
CA THR A 453 -8.59 -4.62 1.11
C THR A 453 -8.06 -4.62 -0.33
N LEU A 454 -6.74 -4.60 -0.52
CA LEU A 454 -6.12 -4.65 -1.84
C LEU A 454 -6.13 -6.06 -2.44
N MET A 455 -6.30 -7.07 -1.58
CA MET A 455 -6.27 -8.48 -1.97
C MET A 455 -7.67 -9.07 -2.15
N THR A 456 -8.68 -8.48 -1.50
CA THR A 456 -10.08 -8.96 -1.59
C THR A 456 -10.66 -8.66 -2.94
#